data_AF-A0A6A5W590-F1
#
_entry.id   AF-A0A6A5W590-F1
#
_cell.length_a   1.000
_cell.length_b   1.000
_cell.length_c   1.000
_cell.angle_alpha   90.00
_cell.angle_beta   90.00
_cell.angle_gamma   90.00
#
_symmetry.space_group_name_H-M   'P 1'
#
loop_
_entity.id
_entity.type
_entity.pdbx_description
1 polymer ?
#
loop_
_entity_poly.entity_id
_entity_poly.type
_entity_poly.pdbx_seq_one_letter_code
_entity_poly.pdbx_strand_id
1 'polypeptide(L)'
;MTPNGTMLSNGESDTHEPIAVIGMAFLFPGGANTEEKLWELIMERRCVSIEFPKDRGNIDLYYDPSQTGMSKNPAIVMALTF
;
A
#
# COMPACT_ATOMS: atom_id res chain seq x y z
N MET A 1 11.64 -51.73 30.54
CA MET A 1 11.66 -50.36 31.07
C MET A 1 13.06 -49.81 30.82
N THR A 2 13.30 -48.73 30.09
CA THR A 2 12.49 -47.53 29.82
C THR A 2 12.43 -47.19 28.32
N PRO A 3 11.28 -46.77 27.77
CA PRO A 3 11.20 -46.16 26.44
C PRO A 3 11.48 -44.66 26.59
N ASN A 4 12.70 -44.23 26.29
CA ASN A 4 13.01 -42.80 26.12
C ASN A 4 13.23 -42.62 24.62
N GLY A 5 12.51 -41.80 23.89
CA GLY A 5 11.55 -40.77 24.25
C GLY A 5 11.48 -39.91 23.00
N THR A 6 10.27 -39.79 22.46
CA THR A 6 9.81 -38.66 21.64
C THR A 6 10.58 -38.35 20.35
N MET A 7 9.96 -38.74 19.24
CA MET A 7 9.82 -37.99 17.98
C MET A 7 10.62 -36.67 17.91
N LEU A 8 11.66 -36.64 17.08
CA LEU A 8 12.11 -35.38 16.48
C LEU A 8 11.24 -35.12 15.24
N SER A 9 9.94 -34.90 15.44
CA SER A 9 9.11 -34.32 14.39
C SER A 9 9.30 -32.81 14.41
N ASN A 10 9.56 -32.26 13.24
CA ASN A 10 9.54 -30.83 12.88
C ASN A 10 10.91 -30.16 12.89
N GLY A 11 11.82 -30.72 12.08
CA GLY A 11 13.05 -30.06 11.65
C GLY A 11 13.12 -29.82 10.14
N GLU A 12 12.04 -30.02 9.39
CA GLU A 12 11.87 -29.30 8.12
C GLU A 12 11.47 -27.90 8.52
N SER A 13 12.48 -27.03 8.64
CA SER A 13 12.29 -25.58 8.62
C SER A 13 11.49 -25.27 7.38
N ASP A 14 10.17 -25.12 7.54
CA ASP A 14 9.37 -24.36 6.61
C ASP A 14 10.12 -23.03 6.49
N THR A 15 10.77 -22.80 5.35
CA THR A 15 11.80 -21.76 5.16
C THR A 15 11.25 -20.33 5.27
N HIS A 16 10.02 -20.21 5.77
CA HIS A 16 9.22 -19.02 5.92
C HIS A 16 8.62 -19.02 7.32
N GLU A 17 9.38 -18.52 8.30
CA GLU A 17 8.81 -18.16 9.60
C GLU A 17 7.73 -17.08 9.36
N PRO A 18 6.47 -17.33 9.74
CA PRO A 18 5.38 -16.42 9.42
C PRO A 18 5.51 -15.11 10.21
N ILE A 19 5.55 -13.98 9.51
CA ILE A 19 5.57 -12.65 10.11
C ILE A 19 4.14 -12.19 10.38
N ALA A 20 3.81 -11.99 11.66
CA ALA A 20 2.52 -11.44 12.05
C ALA A 20 2.52 -9.90 11.97
N VAL A 21 1.52 -9.34 11.29
CA VAL A 21 1.22 -7.90 11.34
C VAL A 21 0.28 -7.67 12.51
N ILE A 22 0.80 -7.10 13.60
CA ILE A 22 0.05 -6.87 14.84
C ILE A 22 -0.64 -5.48 14.89
N GLY A 23 -0.37 -4.62 13.92
CA GLY A 23 -0.97 -3.30 13.83
C GLY A 23 -0.50 -2.54 12.60
N MET A 24 -1.33 -1.60 12.14
CA MET A 24 -1.06 -0.71 11.01
C MET A 24 -1.60 0.69 11.33
N ALA A 25 -0.94 1.71 10.79
CA ALA A 25 -1.42 3.09 10.85
C ALA A 25 -1.37 3.67 9.43
N PHE A 26 -2.41 4.39 9.04
CA PHE A 26 -2.53 4.94 7.69
C PHE A 26 -3.30 6.24 7.67
N LEU A 27 -3.12 6.98 6.58
CA LEU A 27 -3.91 8.16 6.24
C LEU A 27 -4.24 8.11 4.75
N PHE A 28 -5.41 7.58 4.43
CA PHE A 28 -5.84 7.44 3.04
C PHE A 28 -6.72 8.62 2.58
N PRO A 29 -6.69 8.95 1.28
CA PRO A 29 -7.62 9.92 0.70
C PRO A 29 -9.07 9.44 0.84
N GLY A 30 -10.01 10.39 0.77
CA GLY A 30 -11.44 10.09 0.95
C GLY A 30 -11.89 9.85 2.39
N GLY A 31 -11.09 10.29 3.37
CA GLY A 31 -11.47 10.27 4.78
C GLY A 31 -11.38 8.90 5.44
N ALA A 32 -10.72 7.93 4.81
CA ALA A 32 -10.40 6.62 5.38
C ALA A 32 -9.20 6.75 6.34
N ASN A 33 -9.48 7.31 7.51
CA ASN A 33 -8.52 7.46 8.62
C ASN A 33 -8.76 6.45 9.76
N THR A 34 -9.71 5.54 9.59
CA THR A 34 -9.98 4.40 10.49
C THR A 34 -10.16 3.13 9.65
N GLU A 35 -10.02 1.97 10.29
CA GLU A 35 -10.15 0.67 9.63
C GLU A 35 -11.55 0.44 9.04
N GLU A 36 -12.59 0.86 9.76
CA GLU A 36 -13.98 0.71 9.32
C GLU A 36 -14.24 1.52 8.05
N LYS A 37 -13.78 2.77 8.01
CA LYS A 37 -13.95 3.65 6.85
C LYS A 37 -13.14 3.17 5.65
N LEU A 38 -11.97 2.58 5.88
CA LEU A 38 -11.19 1.94 4.81
C LEU A 38 -11.97 0.77 4.22
N TRP A 39 -12.53 -0.10 5.06
CA TRP A 39 -13.30 -1.24 4.58
C TRP A 39 -14.57 -0.84 3.86
N GLU A 40 -15.30 0.16 4.36
CA GLU A 40 -16.46 0.74 3.67
C GLU A 40 -16.06 1.25 2.28
N LEU A 41 -14.99 2.04 2.18
CA LEU A 41 -14.49 2.59 0.92
C LEU A 41 -14.15 1.49 -0.09
N ILE A 42 -13.49 0.42 0.35
CA ILE A 42 -13.12 -0.72 -0.50
C ILE A 42 -14.38 -1.48 -0.97
N MET A 43 -15.31 -1.76 -0.06
CA MET A 43 -16.55 -2.49 -0.37
C MET A 43 -17.44 -1.70 -1.33
N GLU A 44 -17.51 -0.39 -1.15
CA GLU A 44 -18.28 0.52 -2.03
C GLU A 44 -17.57 0.83 -3.35
N ARG A 45 -16.30 0.41 -3.52
CA ARG A 45 -15.46 0.66 -4.70
C ARG A 45 -15.44 2.14 -5.12
N ARG A 46 -15.42 3.05 -4.14
CA ARG A 46 -15.45 4.49 -4.41
C ARG A 46 -14.13 4.96 -4.99
N CYS A 47 -14.20 5.75 -6.06
CA CYS A 47 -13.05 6.50 -6.54
C CYS A 47 -12.81 7.70 -5.61
N VAL A 48 -11.66 7.71 -4.94
CA VAL A 48 -11.23 8.83 -4.08
C VAL A 48 -10.10 9.63 -4.71
N SER A 49 -9.82 9.36 -5.99
CA SER A 49 -8.91 10.18 -6.79
C SER A 49 -9.56 11.54 -7.02
N ILE A 50 -8.83 12.59 -6.67
CA ILE A 50 -9.24 13.98 -6.88
C ILE A 50 -8.24 14.67 -7.78
N GLU A 51 -8.71 15.75 -8.41
CA GLU A 51 -7.82 16.67 -9.11
C GLU A 51 -6.74 17.21 -8.16
N PHE A 52 -5.56 17.52 -8.70
CA PHE A 52 -4.45 17.99 -7.88
C PHE A 52 -4.86 19.26 -7.11
N PRO A 53 -4.79 19.26 -5.76
CA PRO A 53 -5.25 20.41 -4.98
C PRO A 53 -4.43 21.65 -5.32
N LYS A 54 -5.10 22.73 -5.73
CA LYS A 54 -4.45 24.02 -6.05
C LYS A 54 -3.65 24.61 -4.89
N ASP A 55 -4.03 24.26 -3.65
CA ASP A 55 -3.34 24.64 -2.41
C ASP A 55 -1.97 23.96 -2.25
N ARG A 56 -1.76 22.78 -2.88
CA ARG A 56 -0.47 22.05 -2.82
C ARG A 56 0.51 22.48 -3.91
N GLY A 57 0.04 23.21 -4.92
CA GLY A 57 0.85 23.66 -6.05
C GLY A 57 0.04 23.78 -7.33
N ASN A 58 0.62 24.47 -8.32
CA ASN A 58 0.02 24.62 -9.64
C ASN A 58 0.53 23.51 -10.58
N ILE A 59 -0.31 22.49 -10.81
CA ILE A 59 0.03 21.33 -11.65
C ILE A 59 0.16 21.67 -13.13
N ASP A 60 -0.50 22.73 -13.62
CA ASP A 60 -0.47 23.16 -15.03
C ASP A 60 0.94 23.56 -15.49
N LEU A 61 1.81 23.93 -14.56
CA LEU A 61 3.22 24.25 -14.84
C LEU A 61 4.07 23.01 -15.10
N TYR A 62 3.58 21.82 -14.71
CA TYR A 62 4.33 20.56 -14.73
C TYR A 62 3.67 19.46 -15.56
N TYR A 63 2.36 19.58 -15.83
CA TYR A 63 1.62 18.60 -16.61
C TYR A 63 1.87 18.78 -18.12
N ASP A 64 2.43 17.74 -18.75
CA ASP A 64 2.57 17.65 -20.21
C ASP A 64 1.86 16.39 -20.73
N PRO A 65 0.73 16.53 -21.44
CA PRO A 65 -0.05 15.39 -21.95
C PRO A 65 0.66 14.64 -23.08
N SER A 66 1.69 15.21 -23.72
CA SER A 66 2.28 14.67 -24.94
C SER A 66 3.44 13.69 -24.71
N GLN A 67 3.89 13.50 -23.46
CA GLN A 67 5.05 12.66 -23.07
C GLN A 67 6.28 12.79 -24.00
N THR A 68 6.38 13.89 -24.76
CA THR A 68 7.44 14.10 -25.74
C THR A 68 8.57 14.79 -25.00
N GLY A 69 9.48 13.96 -24.48
CA GLY A 69 10.41 14.33 -23.42
C GLY A 69 11.12 15.67 -23.60
N MET A 70 10.97 16.53 -22.59
CA MET A 70 12.11 17.13 -21.89
C MET A 70 11.65 17.59 -20.51
N SER A 71 12.27 17.04 -19.47
CA SER A 71 11.89 17.21 -18.07
C SER A 71 11.72 18.68 -17.67
N LYS A 72 10.66 18.98 -16.90
CA LYS A 72 10.70 20.06 -15.92
C LYS A 72 10.44 19.63 -14.48
N ASN A 73 10.46 18.33 -14.14
CA ASN A 73 10.88 17.76 -12.83
C ASN A 73 10.53 16.26 -12.71
N PRO A 74 11.49 15.35 -12.39
CA PRO A 74 11.27 13.89 -12.43
C PRO A 74 10.69 13.24 -11.16
N ALA A 75 10.01 13.95 -10.25
CA ALA A 75 9.70 13.39 -8.91
C ALA A 75 8.27 12.83 -8.70
N ILE A 76 7.33 12.93 -9.64
CA ILE A 76 5.91 12.56 -9.41
C ILE A 76 5.39 11.62 -10.50
N VAL A 77 6.06 10.48 -10.68
CA VAL A 77 5.44 9.31 -11.32
C VAL A 77 5.47 8.17 -10.30
N MET A 78 4.55 8.26 -9.33
CA MET A 78 4.12 7.12 -8.53
C MET A 78 2.62 6.94 -8.77
N ALA A 79 2.25 6.78 -10.04
CA ALA A 79 0.94 6.26 -10.42
C ALA A 79 1.05 4.72 -10.37
N LEU A 80 0.79 4.16 -9.20
CA LEU A 80 0.46 2.74 -9.08
C LEU A 80 -0.95 2.59 -9.67
N THR A 81 -1.02 2.30 -10.97
CA THR A 81 -2.25 1.81 -11.60
C THR A 81 -2.49 0.40 -11.07
N PHE A 82 -3.57 0.21 -10.30
CA PHE A 82 -4.15 -1.10 -10.03
C PHE A 82 -5.04 -1.53 -11.19
#